data_AF-A0AB39YIY1-F1
#
_entry.id   AF-A0AB39YIY1-F1
#
_cell.length_a   1.000
_cell.length_b   1.000
_cell.length_c   1.000
_cell.angle_alpha   90.00
_cell.angle_beta   90.00
_cell.angle_gamma   90.00
#
_symmetry.space_group_name_H-M   'P 1'
#
loop_
_entity.id
_entity.type
_entity.pdbx_description
1 polymer ?
#
loop_
_entity_poly.entity_id
_entity_poly.type
_entity_poly.pdbx_seq_one_letter_code
_entity_poly.pdbx_strand_id
1 'polypeptide(L)'
;MTAQGIVTFVQAIFQDLATFVMATFEGLATFWSATFHGEAAFILATFQNALFNTATFQGIAKFDAVTFRNGASFSTATFQGSARFNSVTFQGDAGFDHVVFERAAVFGPLVCAGAVLLSGAVFGGPVTLSFAARRLECRRTRWSSTAEVRLRYATVDFSHAVFEYPLTVASEAKPFVLTDGRSLAEPPFAGAPDATVRIASLRGVDAAHLVLADVDFSECLFIGTVHLDQVRLEGACSFGTVPPAQWRRWPPRFTQRRTLAEEHHWRARRPAAAQGWNSAISGAGHVGPAQLAPVYRALRKAFEDGKNEPGAGDFYYGEMEMRRHDRAGTSHAERRLLHGYWLLSGYGLRASRALGWLAAAMLVTIVLLMGFGLPQDDPKQEATGIVPRGGGKVTFEIDKADPQNPTGTRLTGKRLEKALNITLNSVVFRSSGQDLTTTGTYIEMASRLTEPVLLGLAALAIRNRIKR
;
A
#
# COMPACT_ATOMS: atom_id res chain seq x y z
N MET A 1 -20.71 46.95 12.11
CA MET A 1 -22.13 46.71 12.47
C MET A 1 -22.17 45.55 13.43
N THR A 2 -22.90 45.65 14.56
CA THR A 2 -23.09 44.52 15.47
C THR A 2 -24.58 44.24 15.61
N ALA A 3 -25.00 43.01 15.30
CA ALA A 3 -26.38 42.56 15.45
C ALA A 3 -26.44 41.46 16.52
N GLN A 4 -27.16 41.75 17.61
CA GLN A 4 -27.23 40.87 18.78
C GLN A 4 -28.27 39.74 18.61
N GLY A 5 -29.26 39.93 17.73
CA GLY A 5 -30.35 38.97 17.49
C GLY A 5 -30.17 38.15 16.21
N ILE A 6 -31.22 37.39 15.87
CA ILE A 6 -31.31 36.70 14.57
C ILE A 6 -31.41 37.75 13.47
N VAL A 7 -30.54 37.67 12.47
CA VAL A 7 -30.61 38.50 11.27
C VAL A 7 -30.97 37.62 10.09
N THR A 8 -32.00 38.04 9.34
CA THR A 8 -32.53 37.27 8.22
C THR A 8 -32.50 38.06 6.92
N PHE A 9 -31.91 37.45 5.90
CA PHE A 9 -31.88 37.86 4.51
C PHE A 9 -32.43 36.73 3.63
N VAL A 10 -33.42 35.98 4.14
CA VAL A 10 -34.06 34.88 3.39
C VAL A 10 -34.66 35.43 2.10
N GLN A 11 -34.29 34.82 0.96
CA GLN A 11 -34.72 35.24 -0.38
C GLN A 11 -34.38 36.70 -0.74
N ALA A 12 -33.46 37.33 0.00
CA ALA A 12 -33.04 38.69 -0.29
C ALA A 12 -32.29 38.74 -1.63
N ILE A 13 -32.54 39.80 -2.40
CA ILE A 13 -31.88 40.03 -3.68
C ILE A 13 -30.98 41.27 -3.53
N PHE A 14 -29.67 41.04 -3.64
CA PHE A 14 -28.66 42.10 -3.68
C PHE A 14 -28.28 42.34 -5.14
N GLN A 15 -28.73 43.46 -5.71
CA GLN A 15 -28.51 43.81 -7.12
C GLN A 15 -27.05 44.22 -7.38
N ASP A 16 -26.51 45.08 -6.53
CA ASP A 16 -25.15 45.60 -6.62
C ASP A 16 -24.23 44.95 -5.57
N LEU A 17 -23.10 45.61 -5.30
CA LEU A 17 -22.13 45.22 -4.27
C LEU A 17 -22.79 45.11 -2.89
N ALA A 18 -22.74 43.91 -2.29
CA ALA A 18 -23.16 43.65 -0.91
C ALA A 18 -21.93 43.50 -0.01
N THR A 19 -21.70 44.47 0.88
CA THR A 19 -20.54 44.45 1.79
C THR A 19 -20.93 44.23 3.24
N PHE A 20 -20.25 43.28 3.87
CA PHE A 20 -20.35 42.96 5.29
C PHE A 20 -18.93 43.03 5.90
N VAL A 21 -18.38 44.25 5.92
CA VAL A 21 -17.02 44.50 6.42
C VAL A 21 -17.05 44.73 7.93
N MET A 22 -16.27 43.97 8.69
CA MET A 22 -16.22 44.02 10.16
C MET A 22 -17.61 43.92 10.81
N ALA A 23 -18.51 43.19 10.17
CA ALA A 23 -19.84 42.94 10.70
C ALA A 23 -19.78 41.81 11.73
N THR A 24 -20.44 41.99 12.88
CA THR A 24 -20.56 40.97 13.93
C THR A 24 -22.02 40.58 14.09
N PHE A 25 -22.31 39.30 13.90
CA PHE A 25 -23.63 38.70 14.10
C PHE A 25 -23.53 37.74 15.28
N GLU A 26 -24.01 38.16 16.45
CA GLU A 26 -23.97 37.36 17.69
C GLU A 26 -25.09 36.31 17.73
N GLY A 27 -26.18 36.55 16.99
CA GLY A 27 -27.23 35.56 16.73
C GLY A 27 -27.03 34.78 15.43
N LEU A 28 -28.06 34.02 15.03
CA LEU A 28 -28.11 33.34 13.74
C LEU A 28 -28.21 34.37 12.60
N ALA A 29 -27.28 34.35 11.65
CA ALA A 29 -27.39 35.11 10.40
C ALA A 29 -27.80 34.16 9.25
N THR A 30 -28.96 34.39 8.64
CA THR A 30 -29.43 33.56 7.52
C THR A 30 -29.50 34.37 6.23
N PHE A 31 -28.97 33.78 5.17
CA PHE A 31 -28.97 34.21 3.77
C PHE A 31 -29.60 33.11 2.91
N TRP A 32 -30.54 32.35 3.48
CA TRP A 32 -31.15 31.21 2.80
C TRP A 32 -31.84 31.67 1.50
N SER A 33 -31.45 31.09 0.37
CA SER A 33 -31.98 31.44 -0.96
C SER A 33 -31.75 32.90 -1.35
N ALA A 34 -30.81 33.59 -0.69
CA ALA A 34 -30.43 34.94 -1.08
C ALA A 34 -29.71 34.90 -2.45
N THR A 35 -29.92 35.92 -3.27
CA THR A 35 -29.25 36.07 -4.55
C THR A 35 -28.38 37.32 -4.54
N PHE A 36 -27.09 37.14 -4.82
CA PHE A 36 -26.11 38.21 -4.98
C PHE A 36 -25.76 38.35 -6.47
N HIS A 37 -26.33 39.34 -7.14
CA HIS A 37 -26.04 39.65 -8.55
C HIS A 37 -24.65 40.29 -8.68
N GLY A 38 -24.38 41.31 -7.85
CA GLY A 38 -23.07 41.93 -7.72
C GLY A 38 -22.09 41.15 -6.86
N GLU A 39 -20.93 41.75 -6.58
CA GLU A 39 -19.94 41.18 -5.66
C GLU A 39 -20.51 41.08 -4.23
N ALA A 40 -20.29 39.94 -3.57
CA ALA A 40 -20.62 39.72 -2.17
C ALA A 40 -19.32 39.65 -1.36
N ALA A 41 -19.06 40.66 -0.54
CA ALA A 41 -17.82 40.80 0.21
C ALA A 41 -18.08 40.70 1.72
N PHE A 42 -17.71 39.56 2.30
CA PHE A 42 -17.66 39.31 3.74
C PHE A 42 -16.19 39.40 4.17
N ILE A 43 -15.82 40.52 4.79
CA ILE A 43 -14.41 40.81 5.12
C ILE A 43 -14.29 41.11 6.60
N LEU A 44 -13.44 40.38 7.32
CA LEU A 44 -13.26 40.51 8.78
C LEU A 44 -14.59 40.37 9.55
N ALA A 45 -15.59 39.69 8.97
CA ALA A 45 -16.87 39.48 9.59
C ALA A 45 -16.80 38.36 10.63
N THR A 46 -17.60 38.46 11.69
CA THR A 46 -17.75 37.42 12.70
C THR A 46 -19.20 36.97 12.76
N PHE A 47 -19.42 35.67 12.62
CA PHE A 47 -20.73 35.04 12.72
C PHE A 47 -20.75 34.05 13.87
N GLN A 48 -21.78 34.08 14.70
CA GLN A 48 -22.03 33.00 15.66
C GLN A 48 -22.46 31.72 14.93
N ASN A 49 -23.48 31.83 14.07
CA ASN A 49 -23.88 30.80 13.10
C ASN A 49 -24.26 31.49 11.80
N ALA A 50 -23.93 30.89 10.65
CA ALA A 50 -24.33 31.43 9.35
C ALA A 50 -24.90 30.35 8.43
N LEU A 51 -26.04 30.66 7.81
CA LEU A 51 -26.73 29.77 6.87
C LEU A 51 -26.87 30.45 5.51
N PHE A 52 -26.11 29.98 4.53
CA PHE A 52 -26.14 30.39 3.13
C PHE A 52 -26.77 29.29 2.25
N ASN A 53 -27.59 28.42 2.83
CA ASN A 53 -28.23 27.32 2.11
C ASN A 53 -29.00 27.83 0.90
N THR A 54 -28.86 27.13 -0.23
CA THR A 54 -29.47 27.51 -1.53
C THR A 54 -29.21 28.94 -1.99
N ALA A 55 -28.23 29.66 -1.42
CA ALA A 55 -27.87 31.00 -1.86
C ALA A 55 -27.20 30.94 -3.24
N THR A 56 -27.41 31.96 -4.05
CA THR A 56 -26.80 32.09 -5.38
C THR A 56 -25.89 33.30 -5.42
N PHE A 57 -24.61 33.09 -5.73
CA PHE A 57 -23.62 34.13 -5.93
C PHE A 57 -23.30 34.21 -7.42
N GLN A 58 -23.95 35.15 -8.12
CA GLN A 58 -23.70 35.37 -9.54
C GLN A 58 -22.42 36.16 -9.77
N GLY A 59 -22.17 37.15 -8.91
CA GLY A 59 -20.92 37.89 -8.83
C GLY A 59 -19.83 37.16 -8.04
N ILE A 60 -18.70 37.84 -7.84
CA ILE A 60 -17.58 37.31 -7.04
C ILE A 60 -18.02 37.22 -5.58
N ALA A 61 -17.79 36.06 -4.93
CA ALA A 61 -18.01 35.89 -3.50
C ALA A 61 -16.66 35.86 -2.76
N LYS A 62 -16.44 36.83 -1.87
CA LYS A 62 -15.22 36.97 -1.07
C LYS A 62 -15.54 36.77 0.40
N PHE A 63 -14.94 35.75 1.01
CA PHE A 63 -14.93 35.50 2.43
C PHE A 63 -13.48 35.61 2.91
N ASP A 64 -13.06 36.82 3.27
CA ASP A 64 -11.69 37.11 3.63
C ASP A 64 -11.59 37.42 5.13
N ALA A 65 -10.78 36.63 5.85
CA ALA A 65 -10.58 36.75 7.30
C ALA A 65 -11.89 36.66 8.12
N VAL A 66 -12.84 35.85 7.65
CA VAL A 66 -14.13 35.63 8.32
C VAL A 66 -13.98 34.61 9.45
N THR A 67 -14.63 34.85 10.59
CA THR A 67 -14.69 33.89 11.70
C THR A 67 -16.12 33.40 11.91
N PHE A 68 -16.32 32.09 11.79
CA PHE A 68 -17.53 31.40 12.21
C PHE A 68 -17.27 30.73 13.56
N ARG A 69 -17.89 31.22 14.64
CA ARG A 69 -17.67 30.74 16.02
C ARG A 69 -18.29 29.37 16.31
N ASN A 70 -19.28 28.98 15.52
CA ASN A 70 -19.75 27.60 15.46
C ASN A 70 -19.48 27.09 14.04
N GLY A 71 -20.48 26.48 13.39
CA GLY A 71 -20.40 26.09 11.99
C GLY A 71 -21.00 27.13 11.03
N ALA A 72 -20.79 26.88 9.74
CA ALA A 72 -21.51 27.56 8.67
C ALA A 72 -21.99 26.54 7.65
N SER A 73 -23.15 26.77 7.06
CA SER A 73 -23.69 25.91 6.01
C SER A 73 -23.90 26.70 4.72
N PHE A 74 -23.33 26.19 3.64
CA PHE A 74 -23.48 26.61 2.26
C PHE A 74 -24.11 25.49 1.42
N SER A 75 -24.80 24.55 2.07
CA SER A 75 -25.34 23.38 1.36
C SER A 75 -26.28 23.82 0.24
N THR A 76 -26.16 23.17 -0.91
CA THR A 76 -26.89 23.47 -2.16
C THR A 76 -26.75 24.91 -2.66
N ALA A 77 -25.75 25.68 -2.20
CA ALA A 77 -25.46 27.00 -2.75
C ALA A 77 -24.83 26.89 -4.15
N THR A 78 -24.96 27.94 -4.95
CA THR A 78 -24.39 28.02 -6.30
C THR A 78 -23.52 29.25 -6.43
N PHE A 79 -22.25 29.06 -6.77
CA PHE A 79 -21.28 30.10 -7.07
C PHE A 79 -21.04 30.11 -8.58
N GLN A 80 -21.73 31.02 -9.28
CA GLN A 80 -21.55 31.24 -10.72
C GLN A 80 -20.36 32.16 -10.98
N GLY A 81 -20.10 33.10 -10.07
CA GLY A 81 -18.86 33.86 -10.02
C GLY A 81 -17.74 33.10 -9.30
N SER A 82 -16.52 33.66 -9.32
CA SER A 82 -15.41 33.09 -8.56
C SER A 82 -15.67 33.19 -7.05
N ALA A 83 -15.30 32.14 -6.32
CA ALA A 83 -15.44 32.09 -4.86
C ALA A 83 -14.07 32.06 -4.18
N ARG A 84 -13.90 32.85 -3.12
CA ARG A 84 -12.68 32.87 -2.31
C ARG A 84 -13.01 32.79 -0.83
N PHE A 85 -12.35 31.87 -0.14
CA PHE A 85 -12.37 31.72 1.30
C PHE A 85 -10.94 31.83 1.83
N ASN A 86 -10.42 33.04 2.03
CA ASN A 86 -9.05 33.26 2.47
C ASN A 86 -8.99 33.59 3.96
N SER A 87 -8.05 32.99 4.70
CA SER A 87 -7.87 33.22 6.14
C SER A 87 -9.13 33.00 6.98
N VAL A 88 -10.04 32.13 6.52
CA VAL A 88 -11.30 31.85 7.21
C VAL A 88 -11.05 30.93 8.40
N THR A 89 -11.77 31.15 9.48
CA THR A 89 -11.76 30.26 10.66
C THR A 89 -13.17 29.72 10.91
N PHE A 90 -13.32 28.40 10.84
CA PHE A 90 -14.51 27.68 11.31
C PHE A 90 -14.18 27.00 12.64
N GLN A 91 -14.86 27.39 13.72
CA GLN A 91 -14.70 26.76 15.04
C GLN A 91 -15.57 25.50 15.21
N GLY A 92 -16.51 25.26 14.29
CA GLY A 92 -17.27 24.03 14.14
C GLY A 92 -17.10 23.42 12.73
N ASP A 93 -18.16 22.79 12.22
CA ASP A 93 -18.19 22.19 10.88
C ASP A 93 -18.46 23.23 9.78
N ALA A 94 -17.86 23.04 8.61
CA ALA A 94 -18.12 23.83 7.42
C ALA A 94 -18.85 22.97 6.38
N GLY A 95 -20.15 23.19 6.25
CA GLY A 95 -21.02 22.43 5.35
C GLY A 95 -21.07 23.04 3.95
N PHE A 96 -20.72 22.26 2.94
CA PHE A 96 -20.73 22.60 1.53
C PHE A 96 -21.37 21.48 0.69
N ASP A 97 -22.26 20.67 1.29
CA ASP A 97 -22.89 19.54 0.61
C ASP A 97 -23.70 20.01 -0.60
N HIS A 98 -23.52 19.35 -1.74
CA HIS A 98 -24.18 19.66 -3.01
C HIS A 98 -23.98 21.10 -3.49
N VAL A 99 -22.91 21.77 -3.05
CA VAL A 99 -22.53 23.08 -3.58
C VAL A 99 -22.06 22.96 -5.02
N VAL A 100 -22.33 23.98 -5.84
CA VAL A 100 -21.84 24.05 -7.23
C VAL A 100 -20.92 25.27 -7.36
N PHE A 101 -19.69 25.04 -7.78
CA PHE A 101 -18.74 26.08 -8.20
C PHE A 101 -18.59 26.03 -9.72
N GLU A 102 -19.22 26.94 -10.44
CA GLU A 102 -19.15 26.96 -11.92
C GLU A 102 -17.83 27.55 -12.42
N ARG A 103 -17.18 28.40 -11.61
CA ARG A 103 -15.90 29.04 -11.91
C ARG A 103 -14.85 28.67 -10.87
N ALA A 104 -13.72 29.37 -10.90
CA ALA A 104 -12.61 29.09 -10.01
C ALA A 104 -12.99 29.29 -8.54
N ALA A 105 -12.58 28.35 -7.69
CA ALA A 105 -12.82 28.39 -6.26
C ALA A 105 -11.50 28.22 -5.50
N VAL A 106 -11.21 29.14 -4.57
CA VAL A 106 -10.00 29.10 -3.75
C VAL A 106 -10.42 29.04 -2.28
N PHE A 107 -10.04 27.94 -1.63
CA PHE A 107 -10.23 27.72 -0.20
C PHE A 107 -8.89 27.74 0.48
N GLY A 108 -8.59 28.83 1.13
CA GLY A 108 -7.51 28.94 2.08
C GLY A 108 -6.27 29.70 1.61
N PRO A 109 -5.25 29.81 2.48
CA PRO A 109 -5.12 29.11 3.77
C PRO A 109 -6.27 29.35 4.76
N LEU A 110 -6.89 28.29 5.30
CA LEU A 110 -7.98 28.39 6.30
C LEU A 110 -7.91 27.27 7.35
N VAL A 111 -8.61 27.45 8.48
CA VAL A 111 -8.69 26.45 9.56
C VAL A 111 -10.15 26.08 9.83
N CYS A 112 -10.42 24.78 9.94
CA CYS A 112 -11.70 24.25 10.37
C CYS A 112 -11.49 23.29 11.54
N ALA A 113 -12.01 23.61 12.73
CA ALA A 113 -11.87 22.76 13.91
C ALA A 113 -12.65 21.44 13.78
N GLY A 114 -13.75 21.46 13.03
CA GLY A 114 -14.60 20.31 12.74
C GLY A 114 -14.28 19.65 11.39
N ALA A 115 -15.35 19.23 10.70
CA ALA A 115 -15.32 18.64 9.38
C ALA A 115 -15.64 19.67 8.28
N VAL A 116 -14.99 19.52 7.13
CA VAL A 116 -15.38 20.17 5.88
C VAL A 116 -16.16 19.15 5.04
N LEU A 117 -17.46 19.42 4.83
CA LEU A 117 -18.38 18.49 4.18
C LEU A 117 -18.65 18.94 2.75
N LEU A 118 -18.10 18.23 1.76
CA LEU A 118 -18.26 18.50 0.33
C LEU A 118 -19.09 17.41 -0.36
N SER A 119 -19.89 16.63 0.37
CA SER A 119 -20.57 15.48 -0.23
C SER A 119 -21.53 15.95 -1.34
N GLY A 120 -21.40 15.39 -2.54
CA GLY A 120 -22.19 15.77 -3.71
C GLY A 120 -21.79 17.10 -4.36
N ALA A 121 -20.72 17.77 -3.92
CA ALA A 121 -20.27 19.03 -4.50
C ALA A 121 -19.77 18.85 -5.96
N VAL A 122 -19.98 19.87 -6.78
CA VAL A 122 -19.54 19.92 -8.18
C VAL A 122 -18.61 21.11 -8.39
N PHE A 123 -17.40 20.82 -8.87
CA PHE A 123 -16.40 21.80 -9.26
C PHE A 123 -16.27 21.84 -10.78
N GLY A 124 -16.90 22.83 -11.41
CA GLY A 124 -16.83 23.09 -12.84
C GLY A 124 -15.58 23.86 -13.27
N GLY A 125 -14.99 24.65 -12.36
CA GLY A 125 -13.75 25.39 -12.59
C GLY A 125 -12.56 24.88 -11.76
N PRO A 126 -11.34 25.42 -12.00
CA PRO A 126 -10.16 25.07 -11.22
C PRO A 126 -10.35 25.37 -9.74
N VAL A 127 -9.89 24.45 -8.89
CA VAL A 127 -10.06 24.56 -7.44
C VAL A 127 -8.76 24.32 -6.69
N THR A 128 -8.48 25.20 -5.74
CA THR A 128 -7.38 25.03 -4.80
C THR A 128 -7.93 24.99 -3.39
N LEU A 129 -7.67 23.89 -2.69
CA LEU A 129 -8.00 23.69 -1.29
C LEU A 129 -6.69 23.66 -0.48
N SER A 130 -6.52 24.56 0.47
CA SER A 130 -5.37 24.63 1.38
C SER A 130 -5.84 24.87 2.81
N PHE A 131 -5.98 23.82 3.62
CA PHE A 131 -6.50 23.98 4.98
C PHE A 131 -6.11 22.89 5.98
N ALA A 132 -6.24 23.25 7.26
CA ALA A 132 -6.19 22.33 8.39
C ALA A 132 -7.61 21.98 8.85
N ALA A 133 -7.94 20.68 8.89
CA ALA A 133 -9.23 20.18 9.35
C ALA A 133 -9.09 18.78 9.96
N ARG A 134 -10.05 18.35 10.79
CA ARG A 134 -10.09 16.96 11.28
C ARG A 134 -10.54 15.98 10.21
N ARG A 135 -11.49 16.40 9.38
CA ARG A 135 -12.12 15.56 8.37
C ARG A 135 -12.49 16.34 7.13
N LEU A 136 -12.30 15.70 5.98
CA LEU A 136 -12.76 16.17 4.68
C LEU A 136 -13.61 15.07 4.04
N GLU A 137 -14.91 15.32 3.88
CA GLU A 137 -15.81 14.38 3.21
C GLU A 137 -16.09 14.83 1.77
N CYS A 138 -15.53 14.13 0.80
CA CYS A 138 -15.69 14.38 -0.64
C CYS A 138 -16.51 13.27 -1.32
N ARG A 139 -17.51 12.70 -0.63
CA ARG A 139 -18.30 11.60 -1.16
C ARG A 139 -19.13 12.05 -2.36
N ARG A 140 -19.11 11.29 -3.46
CA ARG A 140 -19.88 11.60 -4.68
C ARG A 140 -19.62 13.01 -5.24
N THR A 141 -18.43 13.55 -5.02
CA THR A 141 -18.01 14.82 -5.61
C THR A 141 -17.71 14.65 -7.09
N ARG A 142 -17.87 15.73 -7.86
CA ARG A 142 -17.48 15.78 -9.28
C ARG A 142 -16.48 16.90 -9.52
N TRP A 143 -15.35 16.56 -10.13
CA TRP A 143 -14.26 17.47 -10.42
C TRP A 143 -14.06 17.52 -11.94
N SER A 144 -14.62 18.56 -12.57
CA SER A 144 -14.60 18.78 -14.01
C SER A 144 -13.49 19.74 -14.46
N SER A 145 -12.50 19.95 -13.59
CA SER A 145 -11.29 20.74 -13.87
C SER A 145 -10.17 20.29 -12.94
N THR A 146 -8.96 20.83 -13.14
CA THR A 146 -7.81 20.58 -12.26
C THR A 146 -8.08 20.99 -10.82
N ALA A 147 -7.59 20.18 -9.89
CA ALA A 147 -7.75 20.40 -8.46
C ALA A 147 -6.45 20.17 -7.70
N GLU A 148 -6.12 21.09 -6.81
CA GLU A 148 -5.00 20.97 -5.88
C GLU A 148 -5.55 20.99 -4.45
N VAL A 149 -5.24 19.96 -3.67
CA VAL A 149 -5.74 19.76 -2.32
C VAL A 149 -4.56 19.57 -1.37
N ARG A 150 -4.20 20.62 -0.65
CA ARG A 150 -3.16 20.63 0.37
C ARG A 150 -3.79 20.63 1.75
N LEU A 151 -3.50 19.61 2.54
CA LEU A 151 -4.19 19.37 3.80
C LEU A 151 -3.22 19.18 4.95
N ARG A 152 -3.73 19.44 6.15
CA ARG A 152 -3.07 19.13 7.41
C ARG A 152 -4.07 18.46 8.34
N TYR A 153 -3.64 17.42 9.06
CA TYR A 153 -4.41 16.66 10.07
C TYR A 153 -5.64 15.89 9.57
N ALA A 154 -6.01 16.02 8.29
CA ALA A 154 -7.31 15.63 7.80
C ALA A 154 -7.40 14.13 7.49
N THR A 155 -8.52 13.52 7.88
CA THR A 155 -8.97 12.25 7.30
C THR A 155 -9.89 12.52 6.11
N VAL A 156 -9.54 12.01 4.93
CA VAL A 156 -10.19 12.33 3.66
C VAL A 156 -10.97 11.13 3.12
N ASP A 157 -12.24 11.34 2.79
CA ASP A 157 -13.11 10.32 2.20
C ASP A 157 -13.55 10.72 0.78
N PHE A 158 -13.03 10.03 -0.24
CA PHE A 158 -13.38 10.25 -1.64
C PHE A 158 -14.38 9.22 -2.17
N SER A 159 -15.11 8.49 -1.32
CA SER A 159 -16.02 7.43 -1.76
C SER A 159 -16.94 7.91 -2.89
N HIS A 160 -16.85 7.24 -4.05
CA HIS A 160 -17.62 7.51 -5.26
C HIS A 160 -17.39 8.89 -5.89
N ALA A 161 -16.27 9.56 -5.60
CA ALA A 161 -15.87 10.77 -6.29
C ALA A 161 -15.50 10.49 -7.76
N VAL A 162 -15.77 11.47 -8.63
CA VAL A 162 -15.48 11.41 -10.07
C VAL A 162 -14.47 12.49 -10.42
N PHE A 163 -13.32 12.08 -10.93
CA PHE A 163 -12.24 12.96 -11.39
C PHE A 163 -12.16 12.90 -12.91
N GLU A 164 -12.53 13.98 -13.60
CA GLU A 164 -12.39 14.09 -15.06
C GLU A 164 -11.01 14.63 -15.47
N TYR A 165 -10.32 15.26 -14.52
CA TYR A 165 -9.03 15.92 -14.70
C TYR A 165 -8.09 15.58 -13.54
N PRO A 166 -6.78 15.85 -13.68
CA PRO A 166 -5.80 15.63 -12.62
C PRO A 166 -6.20 16.30 -11.29
N LEU A 167 -6.18 15.49 -10.24
CA LEU A 167 -6.37 15.93 -8.86
C LEU A 167 -5.15 15.51 -8.03
N THR A 168 -4.52 16.47 -7.38
CA THR A 168 -3.38 16.25 -6.47
C THR A 168 -3.83 16.45 -5.03
N VAL A 169 -3.57 15.47 -4.16
CA VAL A 169 -3.70 15.60 -2.71
C VAL A 169 -2.32 15.51 -2.08
N ALA A 170 -1.95 16.50 -1.28
CA ALA A 170 -0.67 16.53 -0.58
C ALA A 170 -0.86 16.82 0.92
N SER A 171 -0.11 16.11 1.74
CA SER A 171 0.03 16.41 3.17
C SER A 171 1.10 17.49 3.37
N GLU A 172 0.76 18.58 4.04
CA GLU A 172 1.71 19.66 4.31
C GLU A 172 2.35 19.49 5.69
N ALA A 173 3.68 19.42 5.76
CA ALA A 173 4.40 19.26 7.02
C ALA A 173 4.43 20.56 7.84
N LYS A 174 4.54 21.72 7.16
CA LYS A 174 4.59 23.04 7.81
C LYS A 174 3.22 23.73 7.77
N PRO A 175 2.89 24.55 8.78
CA PRO A 175 1.70 25.40 8.73
C PRO A 175 1.69 26.26 7.47
N PHE A 176 0.51 26.48 6.92
CA PHE A 176 0.34 27.36 5.76
C PHE A 176 0.78 28.79 6.10
N VAL A 177 1.31 29.50 5.10
CA VAL A 177 1.73 30.91 5.25
C VAL A 177 0.64 31.81 4.68
N LEU A 178 0.20 32.77 5.50
CA LEU A 178 -0.76 33.80 5.13
C LEU A 178 -0.11 34.82 4.19
N THR A 179 -0.93 35.62 3.51
CA THR A 179 -0.46 36.68 2.59
C THR A 179 0.41 37.74 3.26
N ASP A 180 0.35 37.88 4.58
CA ASP A 180 1.16 38.79 5.38
C ASP A 180 2.47 38.16 5.91
N GLY A 181 2.78 36.93 5.49
CA GLY A 181 3.99 36.20 5.88
C GLY A 181 3.89 35.48 7.22
N ARG A 182 2.78 35.63 7.98
CA ARG A 182 2.59 34.90 9.24
C ARG A 182 2.17 33.46 8.97
N SER A 183 2.57 32.55 9.85
CA SER A 183 2.03 31.19 9.84
C SER A 183 0.57 31.19 10.30
N LEU A 184 -0.25 30.38 9.64
CA LEU A 184 -1.64 30.16 10.00
C LEU A 184 -1.72 29.58 11.41
N ALA A 185 -2.48 30.23 12.29
CA ALA A 185 -2.69 29.75 13.64
C ALA A 185 -3.68 28.56 13.62
N GLU A 186 -3.25 27.41 14.14
CA GLU A 186 -4.02 26.16 14.14
C GLU A 186 -4.41 25.71 15.58
N PRO A 187 -5.02 26.56 16.43
CA PRO A 187 -5.26 26.23 17.83
C PRO A 187 -6.09 24.95 18.08
N PRO A 188 -7.07 24.54 17.23
CA PRO A 188 -7.77 23.27 17.42
C PRO A 188 -6.88 22.03 17.35
N PHE A 189 -5.65 22.17 16.84
CA PHE A 189 -4.70 21.09 16.57
C PHE A 189 -3.42 21.19 17.41
N ALA A 190 -3.33 22.10 18.39
CA ALA A 190 -2.13 22.34 19.18
C ALA A 190 -1.61 21.10 19.94
N GLY A 191 -2.47 20.12 20.24
CA GLY A 191 -2.12 18.86 20.89
C GLY A 191 -2.03 17.65 19.95
N ALA A 192 -2.18 17.84 18.63
CA ALA A 192 -2.09 16.73 17.68
C ALA A 192 -0.62 16.26 17.54
N PRO A 193 -0.37 14.94 17.56
CA PRO A 193 0.99 14.39 17.54
C PRO A 193 1.71 14.65 16.21
N ASP A 194 0.97 14.58 15.10
CA ASP A 194 1.46 14.82 13.76
C ASP A 194 0.39 15.53 12.91
N ALA A 195 0.83 16.19 11.83
CA ALA A 195 -0.03 16.83 10.84
C ALA A 195 -0.47 15.88 9.72
N THR A 196 -0.39 14.57 9.97
CA THR A 196 -0.56 13.53 8.95
C THR A 196 -1.96 13.56 8.34
N VAL A 197 -2.01 13.51 7.02
CA VAL A 197 -3.25 13.37 6.26
C VAL A 197 -3.50 11.89 5.95
N ARG A 198 -4.69 11.40 6.28
CA ARG A 198 -5.10 10.00 6.10
C ARG A 198 -6.14 9.90 5.00
N ILE A 199 -6.02 8.93 4.09
CA ILE A 199 -7.09 8.61 3.15
C ILE A 199 -7.93 7.48 3.75
N ALA A 200 -9.22 7.74 3.98
CA ALA A 200 -10.14 6.76 4.54
C ALA A 200 -10.73 5.83 3.47
N SER A 201 -11.07 6.37 2.30
CA SER A 201 -11.62 5.54 1.22
C SER A 201 -11.45 6.15 -0.16
N LEU A 202 -11.12 5.28 -1.12
CA LEU A 202 -11.13 5.51 -2.55
C LEU A 202 -12.15 4.61 -3.27
N ARG A 203 -13.13 4.06 -2.54
CA ARG A 203 -14.10 3.11 -3.10
C ARG A 203 -14.92 3.77 -4.21
N GLY A 204 -15.01 3.13 -5.37
CA GLY A 204 -15.83 3.61 -6.49
C GLY A 204 -15.27 4.84 -7.19
N VAL A 205 -14.00 5.18 -6.94
CA VAL A 205 -13.25 6.25 -7.60
C VAL A 205 -12.53 5.69 -8.83
N ASP A 206 -12.40 6.49 -9.88
CA ASP A 206 -11.41 6.26 -10.94
C ASP A 206 -10.09 6.95 -10.57
N ALA A 207 -9.04 6.17 -10.32
CA ALA A 207 -7.76 6.68 -9.84
C ALA A 207 -6.77 7.08 -10.95
N ALA A 208 -7.18 7.04 -12.23
CA ALA A 208 -6.31 7.35 -13.37
C ALA A 208 -5.68 8.75 -13.32
N HIS A 209 -6.39 9.70 -12.71
CA HIS A 209 -5.98 11.11 -12.61
C HIS A 209 -5.58 11.53 -11.19
N LEU A 210 -5.39 10.58 -10.29
CA LEU A 210 -5.18 10.85 -8.87
C LEU A 210 -3.68 10.79 -8.51
N VAL A 211 -3.18 11.90 -7.96
CA VAL A 211 -1.83 12.01 -7.41
C VAL A 211 -1.95 12.21 -5.90
N LEU A 212 -1.29 11.37 -5.12
CA LEU A 212 -1.33 11.40 -3.65
C LEU A 212 0.10 11.49 -3.12
N ALA A 213 0.40 12.54 -2.36
CA ALA A 213 1.74 12.82 -1.86
C ALA A 213 1.75 12.88 -0.32
N ASP A 214 2.67 12.13 0.29
CA ASP A 214 2.92 12.13 1.74
C ASP A 214 1.68 11.81 2.61
N VAL A 215 0.79 10.95 2.11
CA VAL A 215 -0.45 10.55 2.80
C VAL A 215 -0.36 9.14 3.41
N ASP A 216 -1.18 8.90 4.45
CA ASP A 216 -1.30 7.60 5.12
C ASP A 216 -2.53 6.82 4.62
N PHE A 217 -2.28 5.59 4.15
CA PHE A 217 -3.28 4.63 3.65
C PHE A 217 -3.56 3.47 4.60
N SER A 218 -3.08 3.52 5.85
CA SER A 218 -3.21 2.43 6.83
C SER A 218 -4.64 1.98 7.09
N GLU A 219 -5.61 2.88 6.95
CA GLU A 219 -7.04 2.62 7.09
C GLU A 219 -7.82 2.76 5.78
N CYS A 220 -7.12 2.95 4.65
CA CYS A 220 -7.75 3.23 3.36
C CYS A 220 -8.45 2.00 2.78
N LEU A 221 -9.70 2.19 2.35
CA LEU A 221 -10.47 1.22 1.57
C LEU A 221 -10.27 1.43 0.06
N PHE A 222 -9.74 0.42 -0.63
CA PHE A 222 -9.43 0.43 -2.07
C PHE A 222 -10.37 -0.46 -2.92
N ILE A 223 -11.16 -1.32 -2.31
CA ILE A 223 -12.05 -2.22 -3.04
C ILE A 223 -13.07 -1.41 -3.85
N GLY A 224 -13.14 -1.71 -5.15
CA GLY A 224 -14.00 -1.01 -6.09
C GLY A 224 -13.40 0.25 -6.70
N THR A 225 -12.14 0.59 -6.41
CA THR A 225 -11.40 1.62 -7.16
C THR A 225 -11.07 1.11 -8.57
N VAL A 226 -11.32 1.93 -9.58
CA VAL A 226 -11.01 1.67 -10.99
C VAL A 226 -9.67 2.32 -11.33
N HIS A 227 -8.91 1.73 -12.26
CA HIS A 227 -7.56 2.18 -12.65
C HIS A 227 -6.62 2.43 -11.46
N LEU A 228 -6.74 1.63 -10.40
CA LEU A 228 -5.86 1.73 -9.23
C LEU A 228 -4.38 1.49 -9.59
N ASP A 229 -4.11 0.86 -10.72
CA ASP A 229 -2.76 0.69 -11.26
C ASP A 229 -2.15 1.98 -11.83
N GLN A 230 -2.95 3.01 -12.08
CA GLN A 230 -2.52 4.30 -12.62
C GLN A 230 -2.38 5.39 -11.55
N VAL A 231 -2.73 5.10 -10.29
CA VAL A 231 -2.57 6.05 -9.18
C VAL A 231 -1.10 6.41 -9.00
N ARG A 232 -0.82 7.70 -8.83
CA ARG A 232 0.55 8.17 -8.55
C ARG A 232 0.71 8.42 -7.06
N LEU A 233 1.65 7.70 -6.46
CA LEU A 233 2.00 7.84 -5.05
C LEU A 233 3.38 8.47 -4.95
N GLU A 234 3.44 9.66 -4.38
CA GLU A 234 4.65 10.46 -4.26
C GLU A 234 5.04 10.65 -2.78
N GLY A 235 6.33 10.89 -2.54
CA GLY A 235 6.84 11.09 -1.18
C GLY A 235 6.69 9.88 -0.26
N ALA A 236 6.48 10.15 1.03
CA ALA A 236 6.44 9.18 2.11
C ALA A 236 5.03 8.61 2.35
N CYS A 237 4.44 7.98 1.33
CA CYS A 237 3.16 7.30 1.47
C CYS A 237 3.27 6.05 2.37
N SER A 238 2.48 5.99 3.44
CA SER A 238 2.49 4.90 4.43
C SER A 238 1.27 3.97 4.28
N PHE A 239 1.42 2.72 4.72
CA PHE A 239 0.39 1.68 4.66
C PHE A 239 0.38 0.90 5.96
N GLY A 240 -0.73 0.20 6.25
CA GLY A 240 -0.83 -0.67 7.41
C GLY A 240 0.21 -1.78 7.34
N THR A 241 0.65 -2.29 8.48
CA THR A 241 1.63 -3.39 8.52
C THR A 241 1.03 -4.62 9.17
N VAL A 242 1.59 -5.79 8.86
CA VAL A 242 1.17 -7.03 9.52
C VAL A 242 1.50 -6.95 11.02
N PRO A 243 0.59 -7.37 11.92
CA PRO A 243 0.85 -7.35 13.35
C PRO A 243 2.14 -8.08 13.70
N PRO A 244 2.97 -7.54 14.62
CA PRO A 244 4.24 -8.13 14.97
C PRO A 244 4.04 -9.58 15.43
N ALA A 245 4.75 -10.51 14.80
CA ALA A 245 4.68 -11.91 15.18
C ALA A 245 5.26 -12.06 16.60
N GLN A 246 4.46 -12.52 17.56
CA GLN A 246 4.98 -12.98 18.84
C GLN A 246 5.98 -14.12 18.54
N TRP A 247 7.23 -13.95 18.96
CA TRP A 247 8.43 -14.75 18.66
C TRP A 247 8.35 -16.25 19.02
N ARG A 248 7.19 -16.75 19.45
CA ARG A 248 7.00 -18.05 20.09
C ARG A 248 6.79 -19.23 19.13
N ARG A 249 6.70 -19.04 17.81
CA ARG A 249 6.54 -20.15 16.83
C ARG A 249 7.43 -19.97 15.61
N TRP A 250 8.31 -20.95 15.40
CA TRP A 250 9.07 -21.13 14.16
C TRP A 250 8.37 -22.15 13.27
N PRO A 251 8.18 -21.89 11.96
CA PRO A 251 8.51 -20.63 11.27
C PRO A 251 7.55 -19.49 11.65
N PRO A 252 7.98 -18.21 11.56
CA PRO A 252 7.12 -17.07 11.90
C PRO A 252 5.85 -17.11 11.05
N ARG A 253 4.70 -17.04 11.72
CA ARG A 253 3.37 -17.12 11.07
C ARG A 253 3.17 -16.03 10.02
N PHE A 254 3.76 -14.85 10.23
CA PHE A 254 3.59 -13.70 9.37
C PHE A 254 4.91 -13.05 8.97
N THR A 255 4.91 -12.51 7.75
CA THR A 255 6.00 -11.72 7.18
C THR A 255 5.71 -10.25 7.46
N GLN A 256 6.66 -9.50 8.02
CA GLN A 256 6.53 -8.04 8.02
C GLN A 256 6.52 -7.54 6.57
N ARG A 257 5.45 -6.81 6.24
CA ARG A 257 5.19 -6.20 4.94
C ARG A 257 4.10 -5.13 5.09
N ARG A 258 3.97 -4.28 4.09
CA ARG A 258 2.79 -3.43 3.89
C ARG A 258 1.54 -4.26 3.58
N THR A 259 0.41 -3.80 4.07
CA THR A 259 -0.90 -4.45 3.99
C THR A 259 -2.03 -3.43 3.82
N LEU A 260 -3.09 -3.87 3.16
CA LEU A 260 -4.31 -3.10 2.98
C LEU A 260 -5.22 -3.22 4.21
N ALA A 261 -5.98 -2.16 4.50
CA ALA A 261 -6.95 -2.15 5.60
C ALA A 261 -7.98 -3.28 5.46
N GLU A 262 -8.43 -3.56 4.23
CA GLU A 262 -9.39 -4.65 4.01
C GLU A 262 -8.81 -6.05 4.27
N GLU A 263 -7.50 -6.25 4.15
CA GLU A 263 -6.86 -7.50 4.58
C GLU A 263 -6.92 -7.63 6.10
N HIS A 264 -6.69 -6.55 6.84
CA HIS A 264 -6.84 -6.55 8.30
C HIS A 264 -8.26 -6.94 8.71
N HIS A 265 -9.25 -6.31 8.09
CA HIS A 265 -10.66 -6.61 8.31
C HIS A 265 -11.00 -8.07 8.02
N TRP A 266 -10.50 -8.63 6.92
CA TRP A 266 -10.71 -10.03 6.56
C TRP A 266 -10.06 -11.00 7.56
N ARG A 267 -8.85 -10.71 8.04
CA ARG A 267 -8.14 -11.58 8.99
C ARG A 267 -8.70 -11.51 10.40
N ALA A 268 -9.12 -10.33 10.85
CA ALA A 268 -9.75 -10.14 12.14
C ALA A 268 -11.05 -10.95 12.29
N ARG A 269 -11.77 -11.19 11.19
CA ARG A 269 -13.00 -12.01 11.17
C ARG A 269 -12.77 -13.51 11.26
N ARG A 270 -11.53 -14.00 11.14
CA ARG A 270 -11.28 -15.45 11.15
C ARG A 270 -11.38 -16.02 12.57
N PRO A 271 -11.93 -17.23 12.76
CA PRO A 271 -12.08 -17.85 14.09
C PRO A 271 -10.74 -18.08 14.83
N ALA A 272 -9.61 -18.06 14.10
CA ALA A 272 -8.26 -18.13 14.66
C ALA A 272 -7.46 -16.83 14.40
N ALA A 273 -8.13 -15.67 14.42
CA ALA A 273 -7.49 -14.37 14.24
C ALA A 273 -6.39 -14.16 15.29
N ALA A 274 -5.20 -13.76 14.83
CA ALA A 274 -4.16 -13.34 15.75
C ALA A 274 -4.52 -11.99 16.37
N GLN A 275 -4.09 -11.75 17.60
CA GLN A 275 -4.24 -10.44 18.23
C GLN A 275 -3.47 -9.36 17.43
N GLY A 276 -4.09 -8.20 17.22
CA GLY A 276 -3.49 -7.05 16.53
C GLY A 276 -3.96 -6.77 15.10
N TRP A 277 -4.82 -7.62 14.51
CA TRP A 277 -5.49 -7.27 13.25
C TRP A 277 -6.65 -6.31 13.51
N ASN A 278 -6.73 -5.22 12.76
CA ASN A 278 -7.80 -4.23 12.91
C ASN A 278 -9.13 -4.80 12.41
N SER A 279 -10.19 -4.64 13.20
CA SER A 279 -11.55 -5.04 12.82
C SER A 279 -12.18 -3.99 11.90
N ALA A 280 -13.01 -4.45 10.96
CA ALA A 280 -13.77 -3.56 10.09
C ALA A 280 -14.58 -2.53 10.88
N ILE A 281 -14.45 -1.27 10.50
CA ILE A 281 -15.42 -0.23 10.84
C ILE A 281 -16.74 -0.56 10.12
N SER A 282 -17.87 -0.29 10.76
CA SER A 282 -19.21 -0.51 10.20
C SER A 282 -19.32 0.05 8.77
N GLY A 283 -19.72 -0.78 7.80
CA GLY A 283 -19.93 -0.39 6.39
C GLY A 283 -18.85 -0.83 5.39
N ALA A 284 -17.70 -1.37 5.85
CA ALA A 284 -16.60 -1.82 4.96
C ALA A 284 -16.92 -3.06 4.10
N GLY A 285 -18.07 -3.71 4.32
CA GLY A 285 -18.50 -4.89 3.57
C GLY A 285 -17.70 -6.17 3.86
N HIS A 286 -18.17 -7.26 3.27
CA HIS A 286 -17.52 -8.57 3.35
C HIS A 286 -16.58 -8.74 2.17
N VAL A 287 -15.31 -8.40 2.39
CA VAL A 287 -14.24 -8.59 1.41
C VAL A 287 -13.48 -9.87 1.72
N GLY A 288 -13.30 -10.70 0.68
CA GLY A 288 -12.53 -11.93 0.71
C GLY A 288 -11.28 -11.89 -0.17
N PRO A 289 -10.46 -12.96 -0.15
CA PRO A 289 -9.17 -12.99 -0.85
C PRO A 289 -9.28 -12.83 -2.37
N ALA A 290 -10.35 -13.35 -2.98
CA ALA A 290 -10.61 -13.24 -4.41
C ALA A 290 -10.70 -11.77 -4.87
N GLN A 291 -11.25 -10.89 -4.03
CA GLN A 291 -11.42 -9.47 -4.34
C GLN A 291 -10.17 -8.65 -3.97
N LEU A 292 -9.40 -9.09 -2.96
CA LEU A 292 -8.15 -8.42 -2.55
C LEU A 292 -6.99 -8.67 -3.51
N ALA A 293 -6.91 -9.85 -4.12
CA ALA A 293 -5.78 -10.18 -5.01
C ALA A 293 -5.65 -9.20 -6.20
N PRO A 294 -6.74 -8.81 -6.91
CA PRO A 294 -6.67 -7.77 -7.94
C PRO A 294 -6.21 -6.41 -7.41
N VAL A 295 -6.64 -6.00 -6.21
CA VAL A 295 -6.23 -4.72 -5.60
C VAL A 295 -4.73 -4.71 -5.31
N TYR A 296 -4.21 -5.80 -4.72
CA TYR A 296 -2.78 -5.99 -4.52
C TYR A 296 -1.99 -5.94 -5.84
N ARG A 297 -2.52 -6.56 -6.90
CA ARG A 297 -1.90 -6.55 -8.22
C ARG A 297 -1.86 -5.16 -8.83
N ALA A 298 -2.95 -4.40 -8.73
CA ALA A 298 -3.05 -3.04 -9.25
C ALA A 298 -2.05 -2.13 -8.53
N LEU A 299 -2.02 -2.15 -7.20
CA LEU A 299 -1.05 -1.37 -6.41
C LEU A 299 0.40 -1.80 -6.69
N ARG A 300 0.67 -3.10 -6.85
CA ARG A 300 2.00 -3.56 -7.27
C ARG A 300 2.42 -2.87 -8.56
N LYS A 301 1.55 -2.89 -9.57
CA LYS A 301 1.82 -2.27 -10.88
C LYS A 301 2.06 -0.75 -10.74
N ALA A 302 1.25 -0.04 -9.96
CA ALA A 302 1.46 1.39 -9.69
C ALA A 302 2.84 1.68 -9.08
N PHE A 303 3.29 0.84 -8.14
CA PHE A 303 4.63 0.95 -7.53
C PHE A 303 5.77 0.60 -8.52
N GLU A 304 5.57 -0.42 -9.37
CA GLU A 304 6.52 -0.78 -10.44
C GLU A 304 6.67 0.37 -11.45
N ASP A 305 5.56 0.97 -11.87
CA ASP A 305 5.53 2.13 -12.77
C ASP A 305 6.20 3.36 -12.14
N GLY A 306 6.05 3.54 -10.82
CA GLY A 306 6.76 4.54 -10.01
C GLY A 306 8.22 4.22 -9.69
N LYS A 307 8.79 3.14 -10.25
CA LYS A 307 10.17 2.64 -9.97
C LYS A 307 10.45 2.33 -8.50
N ASN A 308 9.41 2.09 -7.70
CA ASN A 308 9.52 1.68 -6.30
C ASN A 308 9.44 0.14 -6.21
N GLU A 309 10.51 -0.51 -6.66
CA GLU A 309 10.65 -1.98 -6.60
C GLU A 309 10.54 -2.59 -5.18
N PRO A 310 11.06 -1.97 -4.10
CA PRO A 310 10.87 -2.48 -2.74
C PRO A 310 9.40 -2.56 -2.32
N GLY A 311 8.66 -1.48 -2.56
CA GLY A 311 7.24 -1.39 -2.21
C GLY A 311 6.41 -2.38 -3.02
N ALA A 312 6.69 -2.51 -4.33
CA ALA A 312 6.04 -3.49 -5.19
C ALA A 312 6.18 -4.94 -4.67
N GLY A 313 7.34 -5.29 -4.10
CA GLY A 313 7.58 -6.62 -3.53
C GLY A 313 6.64 -6.98 -2.37
N ASP A 314 6.26 -6.01 -1.54
CA ASP A 314 5.32 -6.24 -0.44
C ASP A 314 3.90 -6.52 -0.97
N PHE A 315 3.46 -5.79 -2.00
CA PHE A 315 2.17 -6.01 -2.64
C PHE A 315 2.14 -7.30 -3.46
N TYR A 316 3.25 -7.69 -4.10
CA TYR A 316 3.40 -9.01 -4.72
C TYR A 316 3.19 -10.14 -3.71
N TYR A 317 3.82 -10.03 -2.54
CA TYR A 317 3.64 -11.02 -1.47
C TYR A 317 2.19 -11.08 -1.00
N GLY A 318 1.54 -9.90 -0.83
CA GLY A 318 0.12 -9.79 -0.50
C GLY A 318 -0.79 -10.50 -1.51
N GLU A 319 -0.59 -10.26 -2.82
CA GLU A 319 -1.34 -10.91 -3.89
C GLU A 319 -1.24 -12.44 -3.80
N MET A 320 0.00 -12.97 -3.71
CA MET A 320 0.23 -14.42 -3.67
C MET A 320 -0.38 -15.06 -2.42
N GLU A 321 -0.40 -14.34 -1.30
CA GLU A 321 -1.05 -14.81 -0.10
C GLU A 321 -2.58 -14.83 -0.24
N MET A 322 -3.17 -13.83 -0.88
CA MET A 322 -4.61 -13.81 -1.17
C MET A 322 -4.99 -14.96 -2.11
N ARG A 323 -4.23 -15.19 -3.19
CA ARG A 323 -4.45 -16.33 -4.11
C ARG A 323 -4.35 -17.69 -3.43
N ARG A 324 -3.43 -17.84 -2.47
CA ARG A 324 -3.31 -19.07 -1.66
C ARG A 324 -4.53 -19.32 -0.77
N HIS A 325 -5.16 -18.26 -0.26
CA HIS A 325 -6.33 -18.34 0.63
C HIS A 325 -7.67 -18.25 -0.09
N ASP A 326 -7.69 -17.87 -1.36
CA ASP A 326 -8.87 -17.88 -2.20
C ASP A 326 -9.36 -19.32 -2.42
N ARG A 327 -10.62 -19.61 -2.07
CA ARG A 327 -11.23 -20.93 -2.28
C ARG A 327 -12.26 -20.92 -3.41
N ALA A 328 -12.58 -19.73 -3.93
CA ALA A 328 -13.62 -19.56 -4.94
C ALA A 328 -13.02 -19.45 -6.35
N GLY A 329 -11.94 -18.66 -6.51
CA GLY A 329 -11.35 -18.41 -7.83
C GLY A 329 -10.14 -19.27 -8.17
N THR A 330 -9.29 -19.62 -7.20
CA THR A 330 -8.04 -20.35 -7.47
C THR A 330 -8.19 -21.87 -7.35
N SER A 331 -7.66 -22.57 -8.36
CA SER A 331 -7.70 -24.03 -8.42
C SER A 331 -6.93 -24.67 -7.26
N HIS A 332 -7.32 -25.88 -6.87
CA HIS A 332 -6.63 -26.63 -5.81
C HIS A 332 -5.15 -26.90 -6.15
N ALA A 333 -4.83 -27.19 -7.41
CA ALA A 333 -3.46 -27.45 -7.87
C ALA A 333 -2.59 -26.18 -7.75
N GLU A 334 -3.10 -25.05 -8.21
CA GLU A 334 -2.42 -23.76 -8.11
C GLU A 334 -2.17 -23.38 -6.64
N ARG A 335 -3.15 -23.60 -5.75
CA ARG A 335 -2.97 -23.35 -4.32
C ARG A 335 -1.90 -24.23 -3.68
N ARG A 336 -1.81 -25.50 -4.07
CA ARG A 336 -0.74 -26.40 -3.60
C ARG A 336 0.63 -25.92 -4.10
N LEU A 337 0.72 -25.48 -5.36
CA LEU A 337 1.94 -24.89 -5.92
C LEU A 337 2.34 -23.61 -5.18
N LEU A 338 1.41 -22.68 -4.94
CA LEU A 338 1.65 -21.46 -4.16
C LEU A 338 2.06 -21.77 -2.72
N HIS A 339 1.50 -22.84 -2.12
CA HIS A 339 1.90 -23.28 -0.80
C HIS A 339 3.36 -23.77 -0.78
N GLY A 340 3.76 -24.61 -1.75
CA GLY A 340 5.14 -25.06 -1.92
C GLY A 340 6.10 -23.90 -2.18
N TYR A 341 5.74 -22.97 -3.06
CA TYR A 341 6.55 -21.79 -3.37
C TYR A 341 6.72 -20.85 -2.14
N TRP A 342 5.69 -20.70 -1.33
CA TRP A 342 5.79 -19.98 -0.05
C TRP A 342 6.72 -20.68 0.95
N LEU A 343 6.63 -22.00 1.05
CA LEU A 343 7.41 -22.82 1.98
C LEU A 343 8.90 -22.81 1.63
N LEU A 344 9.22 -22.93 0.34
CA LEU A 344 10.59 -23.03 -0.16
C LEU A 344 11.31 -21.67 -0.17
N SER A 345 10.67 -20.60 -0.66
CA SER A 345 11.37 -19.32 -0.91
C SER A 345 10.62 -18.08 -0.42
N GLY A 346 9.45 -18.25 0.21
CA GLY A 346 8.59 -17.12 0.59
C GLY A 346 8.15 -16.31 -0.63
N TYR A 347 7.75 -17.00 -1.70
CA TYR A 347 7.42 -16.42 -3.00
C TYR A 347 8.60 -15.73 -3.71
N GLY A 348 9.81 -16.27 -3.56
CA GLY A 348 11.02 -15.75 -4.24
C GLY A 348 11.53 -14.42 -3.70
N LEU A 349 11.05 -14.01 -2.51
CA LEU A 349 11.45 -12.75 -1.86
C LEU A 349 12.32 -12.97 -0.62
N ARG A 350 12.54 -14.23 -0.20
CA ARG A 350 13.29 -14.55 1.03
C ARG A 350 14.40 -15.56 0.76
N ALA A 351 15.60 -15.04 0.55
CA ALA A 351 16.80 -15.86 0.36
C ALA A 351 17.10 -16.78 1.55
N SER A 352 16.83 -16.32 2.78
CA SER A 352 17.11 -17.11 4.00
C SER A 352 16.31 -18.42 4.07
N ARG A 353 15.08 -18.46 3.55
CA ARG A 353 14.29 -19.70 3.50
C ARG A 353 14.87 -20.67 2.46
N ALA A 354 15.20 -20.16 1.28
CA ALA A 354 15.78 -20.96 0.21
C ALA A 354 17.16 -21.52 0.61
N LEU A 355 18.02 -20.71 1.22
CA LEU A 355 19.31 -21.13 1.76
C LEU A 355 19.17 -22.12 2.91
N GLY A 356 18.17 -21.95 3.78
CA GLY A 356 17.86 -22.93 4.83
C GLY A 356 17.45 -24.28 4.28
N TRP A 357 16.58 -24.30 3.26
CA TRP A 357 16.21 -25.53 2.54
C TRP A 357 17.38 -26.14 1.79
N LEU A 358 18.25 -25.32 1.20
CA LEU A 358 19.48 -25.78 0.54
C LEU A 358 20.39 -26.48 1.55
N ALA A 359 20.65 -25.86 2.70
CA ALA A 359 21.47 -26.46 3.76
C ALA A 359 20.85 -27.75 4.29
N ALA A 360 19.53 -27.80 4.48
CA ALA A 360 18.84 -29.01 4.90
C ALA A 360 18.90 -30.13 3.86
N ALA A 361 18.71 -29.80 2.57
CA ALA A 361 18.83 -30.74 1.46
C ALA A 361 20.26 -31.30 1.38
N MET A 362 21.27 -30.44 1.40
CA MET A 362 22.68 -30.85 1.42
C MET A 362 22.99 -31.77 2.60
N LEU A 363 22.51 -31.44 3.81
CA LEU A 363 22.70 -32.28 5.00
C LEU A 363 22.07 -33.68 4.80
N VAL A 364 20.85 -33.75 4.25
CA VAL A 364 20.17 -35.01 3.95
C VAL A 364 20.96 -35.80 2.90
N THR A 365 21.42 -35.15 1.83
CA THR A 365 22.24 -35.78 0.79
C THR A 365 23.54 -36.33 1.38
N ILE A 366 24.24 -35.58 2.23
CA ILE A 366 25.47 -36.01 2.92
C ILE A 366 25.19 -37.25 3.78
N VAL A 367 24.13 -37.24 4.59
CA VAL A 367 23.76 -38.37 5.45
C VAL A 367 23.42 -39.63 4.63
N LEU A 368 22.66 -39.46 3.55
CA LEU A 368 22.31 -40.57 2.65
C LEU A 368 23.54 -41.13 1.92
N LEU A 369 24.46 -40.27 1.46
CA LEU A 369 25.71 -40.70 0.84
C LEU A 369 26.62 -41.44 1.83
N MET A 370 26.78 -40.95 3.06
CA MET A 370 27.54 -41.66 4.10
C MET A 370 26.93 -43.02 4.44
N GLY A 371 25.60 -43.10 4.49
CA GLY A 371 24.86 -44.32 4.80
C GLY A 371 24.91 -45.36 3.70
N PHE A 372 24.66 -44.94 2.46
CA PHE A 372 24.33 -45.86 1.36
C PHE A 372 25.04 -45.55 0.05
N GLY A 373 25.52 -44.32 -0.16
CA GLY A 373 26.03 -43.89 -1.46
C GLY A 373 27.52 -44.12 -1.69
N LEU A 374 28.32 -44.07 -0.63
CA LEU A 374 29.76 -44.32 -0.70
C LEU A 374 30.07 -45.83 -0.58
N PRO A 375 30.89 -46.39 -1.50
CA PRO A 375 31.29 -47.79 -1.45
C PRO A 375 32.12 -48.10 -0.21
N GLN A 376 32.15 -49.39 0.17
CA GLN A 376 32.91 -49.85 1.33
C GLN A 376 34.41 -49.66 1.16
N ASP A 377 34.93 -49.99 -0.02
CA ASP A 377 36.30 -49.76 -0.47
C ASP A 377 36.27 -49.06 -1.84
N ASP A 378 37.28 -48.25 -2.14
CA ASP A 378 37.42 -47.69 -3.49
C ASP A 378 37.71 -48.84 -4.48
N PRO A 379 36.92 -48.98 -5.57
CA PRO A 379 37.07 -50.08 -6.50
C PRO A 379 38.46 -50.05 -7.13
N LYS A 380 39.26 -51.07 -6.83
CA LYS A 380 40.62 -51.20 -7.32
C LYS A 380 40.58 -51.46 -8.83
N GLN A 381 41.37 -50.70 -9.58
CA GLN A 381 41.60 -50.96 -11.00
C GLN A 381 42.70 -52.02 -11.09
N GLU A 382 42.34 -53.21 -11.57
CA GLU A 382 43.32 -54.26 -11.84
C GLU A 382 43.63 -54.24 -13.34
N ALA A 383 44.89 -53.96 -13.67
CA ALA A 383 45.37 -54.00 -15.05
C ALA A 383 46.01 -55.36 -15.29
N THR A 384 45.26 -56.29 -15.89
CA THR A 384 45.80 -57.59 -16.31
C THR A 384 46.28 -57.48 -17.76
N GLY A 385 47.50 -57.97 -18.02
CA GLY A 385 48.09 -57.91 -19.35
C GLY A 385 48.85 -59.18 -19.70
N ILE A 386 48.75 -59.62 -20.95
CA ILE A 386 49.50 -60.77 -21.47
C ILE A 386 50.81 -60.26 -22.06
N VAL A 387 51.96 -60.67 -21.51
CA VAL A 387 53.28 -60.31 -22.02
C VAL A 387 53.83 -61.44 -22.91
N PRO A 388 53.98 -61.24 -24.24
CA PRO A 388 54.53 -62.26 -25.12
C PRO A 388 56.04 -62.45 -24.88
N ARG A 389 56.51 -63.70 -24.81
CA ARG A 389 57.91 -64.07 -24.52
C ARG A 389 58.97 -63.55 -25.52
N GLY A 390 58.57 -62.97 -26.65
CA GLY A 390 59.47 -62.49 -27.71
C GLY A 390 59.55 -60.97 -27.87
N GLY A 391 58.87 -60.19 -27.03
CA GLY A 391 58.75 -58.73 -27.21
C GLY A 391 57.74 -58.38 -28.30
N GLY A 392 56.69 -57.64 -27.92
CA GLY A 392 55.57 -57.28 -28.80
C GLY A 392 54.53 -56.45 -28.05
N LYS A 393 53.48 -56.02 -28.76
CA LYS A 393 52.45 -55.11 -28.25
C LYS A 393 51.72 -55.71 -27.03
N VAL A 394 51.90 -55.11 -25.86
CA VAL A 394 51.22 -55.50 -24.62
C VAL A 394 49.83 -54.87 -24.62
N THR A 395 48.80 -55.69 -24.47
CA THR A 395 47.41 -55.23 -24.30
C THR A 395 47.06 -55.39 -22.83
N PHE A 396 46.62 -54.30 -22.20
CA PHE A 396 46.14 -54.29 -20.81
C PHE A 396 44.61 -54.19 -20.85
N GLU A 397 43.95 -55.12 -20.17
CA GLU A 397 42.52 -55.04 -19.86
C GLU A 397 42.42 -54.49 -18.43
N ILE A 398 41.74 -53.35 -18.28
CA ILE A 398 41.56 -52.68 -16.99
C ILE A 398 40.16 -53.03 -16.52
N ASP A 399 40.08 -54.01 -15.63
CA ASP A 399 38.82 -54.38 -15.00
C ASP A 399 38.64 -53.59 -13.71
N LYS A 400 37.42 -53.06 -13.52
CA LYS A 400 37.02 -52.31 -12.34
C LYS A 400 35.82 -53.00 -11.70
N ALA A 401 36.00 -53.46 -10.47
CA ALA A 401 34.93 -54.10 -9.72
C ALA A 401 33.78 -53.13 -9.41
N ASP A 402 32.54 -53.62 -9.45
CA ASP A 402 31.36 -52.81 -9.14
C ASP A 402 31.36 -52.36 -7.66
N PRO A 403 31.06 -51.07 -7.38
CA PRO A 403 31.05 -50.54 -6.04
C PRO A 403 29.95 -51.17 -5.17
N GLN A 404 30.34 -51.83 -4.08
CA GLN A 404 29.42 -52.51 -3.16
C GLN A 404 28.93 -51.63 -2.00
N ASN A 405 27.70 -51.92 -1.55
CA ASN A 405 27.09 -51.23 -0.42
C ASN A 405 27.83 -51.50 0.90
N PRO A 406 27.91 -50.50 1.81
CA PRO A 406 28.63 -50.64 3.06
C PRO A 406 27.95 -51.57 4.08
N THR A 407 28.71 -52.55 4.56
CA THR A 407 28.29 -53.52 5.60
C THR A 407 28.79 -53.16 7.02
N GLY A 408 29.79 -52.28 7.15
CA GLY A 408 30.40 -51.85 8.43
C GLY A 408 29.94 -50.49 8.97
N THR A 409 30.78 -49.82 9.79
CA THR A 409 30.46 -48.51 10.40
C THR A 409 30.29 -47.40 9.36
N ARG A 410 29.07 -46.88 9.25
CA ARG A 410 28.67 -45.98 8.14
C ARG A 410 28.96 -44.50 8.39
N LEU A 411 29.04 -44.08 9.66
CA LEU A 411 29.26 -42.69 10.07
C LEU A 411 30.71 -42.50 10.51
N THR A 412 31.60 -42.20 9.57
CA THR A 412 33.02 -41.94 9.83
C THR A 412 33.44 -40.59 9.25
N GLY A 413 34.43 -39.93 9.85
CA GLY A 413 34.91 -38.61 9.41
C GLY A 413 35.40 -38.61 7.95
N LYS A 414 36.07 -39.68 7.49
CA LYS A 414 36.51 -39.84 6.09
C LYS A 414 35.33 -39.89 5.11
N ARG A 415 34.24 -40.57 5.48
CA ARG A 415 33.02 -40.63 4.66
C ARG A 415 32.27 -39.29 4.65
N LEU A 416 32.30 -38.56 5.76
CA LEU A 416 31.74 -37.21 5.83
C LEU A 416 32.46 -36.26 4.87
N GLU A 417 33.79 -36.24 4.88
CA GLU A 417 34.58 -35.40 3.97
C GLU A 417 34.33 -35.74 2.51
N LYS A 418 34.28 -37.03 2.18
CA LYS A 418 34.00 -37.52 0.83
C LYS A 418 32.58 -37.18 0.38
N ALA A 419 31.57 -37.39 1.23
CA ALA A 419 30.19 -37.03 0.96
C ALA A 419 30.01 -35.50 0.81
N LEU A 420 30.67 -34.71 1.66
CA LEU A 420 30.66 -33.25 1.60
C LEU A 420 31.21 -32.75 0.25
N ASN A 421 32.37 -33.26 -0.17
CA ASN A 421 32.97 -32.91 -1.47
C ASN A 421 32.07 -33.29 -2.64
N ILE A 422 31.44 -34.47 -2.61
CA ILE A 422 30.48 -34.88 -3.65
C ILE A 422 29.28 -33.92 -3.68
N THR A 423 28.68 -33.61 -2.52
CA THR A 423 27.55 -32.67 -2.46
C THR A 423 27.90 -31.29 -2.97
N LEU A 424 28.97 -30.66 -2.47
CA LEU A 424 29.42 -29.34 -2.92
C LEU A 424 29.70 -29.31 -4.42
N ASN A 425 30.41 -30.32 -4.93
CA ASN A 425 30.68 -30.43 -6.36
C ASN A 425 29.43 -30.71 -7.17
N SER A 426 28.40 -31.39 -6.63
CA SER A 426 27.15 -31.62 -7.34
C SER A 426 26.25 -30.37 -7.42
N VAL A 427 26.33 -29.47 -6.43
CA VAL A 427 25.63 -28.18 -6.45
C VAL A 427 26.20 -27.25 -7.52
N VAL A 428 27.53 -27.25 -7.68
CA VAL A 428 28.27 -26.25 -8.48
C VAL A 428 28.75 -26.80 -9.83
N PHE A 429 29.07 -28.11 -9.92
CA PHE A 429 29.72 -28.74 -11.07
C PHE A 429 28.98 -30.01 -11.56
N ARG A 430 29.24 -30.40 -12.82
CA ARG A 430 28.49 -31.46 -13.55
C ARG A 430 28.76 -32.90 -13.08
N SER A 431 29.89 -33.19 -12.43
CA SER A 431 30.15 -34.52 -11.84
C SER A 431 31.21 -34.49 -10.74
N SER A 432 30.98 -35.23 -9.66
CA SER A 432 31.96 -35.44 -8.59
C SER A 432 33.15 -36.32 -9.00
N GLY A 433 33.04 -37.08 -10.11
CA GLY A 433 34.10 -37.96 -10.60
C GLY A 433 34.41 -39.15 -9.68
N GLN A 434 33.55 -39.41 -8.70
CA GLN A 434 33.76 -40.46 -7.70
C GLN A 434 32.88 -41.67 -7.95
N ASP A 435 33.41 -42.83 -7.57
CA ASP A 435 32.68 -44.10 -7.65
C ASP A 435 31.61 -44.15 -6.56
N LEU A 436 30.37 -44.29 -7.00
CA LEU A 436 29.17 -44.34 -6.16
C LEU A 436 28.51 -45.69 -6.34
N THR A 437 27.88 -46.19 -5.28
CA THR A 437 26.96 -47.33 -5.38
C THR A 437 25.75 -46.93 -6.23
N THR A 438 24.97 -47.90 -6.72
CA THR A 438 23.72 -47.63 -7.46
C THR A 438 22.79 -46.67 -6.70
N THR A 439 22.67 -46.86 -5.38
CA THR A 439 21.90 -45.97 -4.49
C THR A 439 22.53 -44.58 -4.42
N GLY A 440 23.85 -44.50 -4.34
CA GLY A 440 24.62 -43.24 -4.37
C GLY A 440 24.41 -42.46 -5.66
N THR A 441 24.35 -43.14 -6.80
CA THR A 441 24.06 -42.51 -8.10
C THR A 441 22.69 -41.86 -8.12
N TYR A 442 21.65 -42.54 -7.62
CA TYR A 442 20.30 -41.96 -7.51
C TYR A 442 20.24 -40.77 -6.54
N ILE A 443 20.96 -40.84 -5.42
CA ILE A 443 21.06 -39.74 -4.45
C ILE A 443 21.74 -38.53 -5.09
N GLU A 444 22.86 -38.73 -5.80
CA GLU A 444 23.56 -37.65 -6.51
C GLU A 444 22.68 -37.05 -7.63
N MET A 445 21.97 -37.88 -8.39
CA MET A 445 21.03 -37.41 -9.41
C MET A 445 19.91 -36.54 -8.83
N ALA A 446 19.33 -36.93 -7.69
CA ALA A 446 18.30 -36.14 -7.02
C ALA A 446 18.85 -34.79 -6.54
N SER A 447 20.02 -34.80 -5.90
CA SER A 447 20.73 -33.60 -5.46
C SER A 447 20.97 -32.60 -6.60
N ARG A 448 21.46 -33.09 -7.75
CA ARG A 448 21.74 -32.29 -8.96
C ARG A 448 20.51 -31.58 -9.53
N LEU A 449 19.30 -32.01 -9.17
CA LEU A 449 18.07 -31.32 -9.53
C LEU A 449 17.65 -30.34 -8.43
N THR A 450 17.58 -30.82 -7.18
CA THR A 450 16.95 -30.06 -6.09
C THR A 450 17.81 -28.92 -5.58
N GLU A 451 19.11 -29.14 -5.44
CA GLU A 451 20.02 -28.17 -4.80
C GLU A 451 20.28 -26.94 -5.71
N PRO A 452 20.51 -27.07 -7.03
CA PRO A 452 20.61 -25.92 -7.94
C PRO A 452 19.31 -25.11 -8.04
N VAL A 453 18.14 -25.75 -7.98
CA VAL A 453 16.85 -25.04 -7.98
C VAL A 453 16.71 -24.17 -6.73
N LEU A 454 17.08 -24.68 -5.55
CA LEU A 454 17.06 -23.92 -4.30
C LEU A 454 18.07 -22.77 -4.32
N LEU A 455 19.27 -23.00 -4.87
CA LEU A 455 20.27 -21.97 -5.09
C LEU A 455 19.75 -20.87 -6.03
N GLY A 456 19.10 -21.25 -7.14
CA GLY A 456 18.48 -20.33 -8.09
C GLY A 456 17.38 -19.47 -7.46
N LEU A 457 16.54 -20.08 -6.61
CA LEU A 457 15.53 -19.34 -5.83
C LEU A 457 16.15 -18.37 -4.82
N ALA A 458 17.26 -18.75 -4.19
CA ALA A 458 18.00 -17.87 -3.30
C ALA A 458 18.61 -16.68 -4.07
N ALA A 459 19.23 -16.93 -5.22
CA ALA A 459 19.79 -15.89 -6.08
C ALA A 459 18.72 -14.91 -6.59
N LEU A 460 17.55 -15.42 -7.00
CA LEU A 460 16.41 -14.59 -7.41
C LEU A 460 15.97 -13.66 -6.26
N ALA A 461 15.87 -14.20 -5.04
CA ALA A 461 15.48 -13.43 -3.87
C ALA A 461 16.53 -12.38 -3.47
N ILE A 462 17.82 -12.67 -3.64
CA ILE A 462 18.90 -11.71 -3.43
C ILE A 462 18.84 -10.59 -4.47
N ARG A 463 18.66 -10.94 -5.76
CA ARG A 463 18.52 -9.95 -6.84
C ARG A 463 17.35 -9.00 -6.56
N ASN A 464 16.20 -9.53 -6.17
CA ASN A 464 15.02 -8.74 -5.79
C ASN A 464 15.23 -7.90 -4.53
N ARG A 465 16.27 -8.17 -3.73
CA ARG A 465 16.65 -7.35 -2.57
C ARG A 465 17.68 -6.28 -2.93
N ILE A 466 18.58 -6.56 -3.87
CA ILE A 466 19.61 -5.60 -4.34
C ILE A 466 18.98 -4.52 -5.22
N LYS A 467 17.94 -4.86 -5.98
CA LYS A 467 17.15 -3.88 -6.72
C LYS A 467 16.28 -2.97 -5.82
N ARG A 468 16.26 -3.21 -4.50
CA ARG A 468 15.51 -2.38 -3.55
C ARG A 468 16.26 -1.10 -3.21
#